data_AF-A0A2P1GFB7-F1
#
_entry.id   AF-A0A2P1GFB7-F1
#
_cell.length_a   1.000
_cell.length_b   1.000
_cell.length_c   1.000
_cell.angle_alpha   90.00
_cell.angle_beta   90.00
_cell.angle_gamma   90.00
#
_symmetry.space_group_name_H-M   'P 1'
#
loop_
_entity.id
_entity.type
_entity.pdbx_description
1 polymer ?
#
loop_
_entity_poly.entity_id
_entity_poly.type
_entity_poly.pdbx_seq_one_letter_code
_entity_poly.pdbx_strand_id
1 'polypeptide(L)' 'MVKNSFISVISQKENEENRGSVEFQVFSFTTKIKRLTSHLELHKKDFSSQRGLRKILGKRQRL' A
#
# COMPACT_ATOMS: atom_id res chain seq x y z
N MET A 1 1.93 17.41 14.13
CA MET A 1 0.49 17.28 13.81
C MET A 1 0.30 17.11 12.30
N VAL A 2 0.48 15.88 11.79
CA VAL A 2 0.06 15.56 10.41
C VAL A 2 -0.98 14.45 10.55
N LYS A 3 -2.23 14.84 10.79
CA LYS A 3 -3.37 13.93 10.68
C LYS A 3 -3.43 13.54 9.21
N ASN A 4 -2.93 12.35 8.87
CA ASN A 4 -3.00 11.85 7.51
C ASN A 4 -4.48 11.61 7.15
N SER A 5 -5.07 12.57 6.45
CA SER A 5 -6.44 12.64 5.91
C SER A 5 -6.89 11.47 5.02
N PHE A 6 -6.13 10.38 4.96
CA PHE A 6 -6.39 9.20 4.13
C PHE A 6 -7.01 8.03 4.91
N ILE A 7 -6.84 7.98 6.23
CA ILE A 7 -7.47 6.94 7.07
C ILE A 7 -8.99 7.18 7.19
N SER A 8 -9.43 8.43 7.12
CA SER A 8 -10.85 8.80 7.22
C SER A 8 -11.69 8.38 6.00
N VAL A 9 -11.10 8.18 4.82
CA VAL A 9 -11.86 7.82 3.60
C VAL A 9 -12.37 6.37 3.64
N ILE A 10 -11.64 5.45 4.27
CA ILE A 10 -12.02 4.03 4.30
C ILE A 10 -12.83 3.69 5.56
N SER A 11 -12.72 4.51 6.60
CA SER A 11 -13.51 4.31 7.83
C SER A 11 -15.02 4.51 7.65
N GLN A 12 -15.50 4.95 6.48
CA GLN A 12 -16.91 5.33 6.29
C GLN A 12 -17.75 4.34 5.48
N LYS A 13 -17.18 3.32 4.84
CA LYS A 13 -17.98 2.27 4.20
C LYS A 13 -17.38 0.89 4.46
N GLU A 14 -17.88 0.31 5.55
CA GLU A 14 -18.12 -1.13 5.72
C GLU A 14 -16.92 -2.01 6.12
N ASN A 15 -16.89 -2.24 7.43
CA ASN A 15 -16.60 -3.51 8.10
C ASN A 15 -15.15 -4.00 8.15
N GLU A 16 -14.72 -4.30 9.38
CA GLU A 16 -13.52 -5.12 9.65
C GLU A 16 -13.53 -6.45 8.90
N GLU A 17 -14.71 -6.94 8.50
CA GLU A 17 -14.92 -8.12 7.65
C GLU A 17 -14.34 -7.97 6.23
N ASN A 18 -14.33 -6.76 5.66
CA ASN A 18 -13.85 -6.52 4.29
C ASN A 18 -12.34 -6.42 4.17
N ARG A 19 -11.58 -6.52 5.27
CA ARG A 19 -10.10 -6.55 5.21
C ARG A 19 -9.56 -7.73 4.39
N GLY A 20 -10.34 -8.81 4.28
CA GLY A 20 -10.02 -9.98 3.48
C GLY A 20 -10.44 -9.90 2.01
N SER A 21 -11.26 -8.91 1.62
CA SER A 21 -11.77 -8.83 0.24
C SER A 21 -10.62 -8.54 -0.74
N VAL A 22 -10.72 -9.07 -1.96
CA VAL A 22 -9.72 -8.86 -3.01
C VAL A 22 -9.58 -7.37 -3.31
N GLU A 23 -10.69 -6.63 -3.37
CA GLU A 23 -10.73 -5.20 -3.62
C GLU A 23 -9.95 -4.41 -2.55
N PHE A 24 -10.19 -4.70 -1.27
CA PHE A 24 -9.48 -4.05 -0.18
C PHE A 24 -7.98 -4.36 -0.22
N GLN A 25 -7.61 -5.61 -0.51
CA GLN A 25 -6.21 -6.02 -0.61
C GLN A 25 -5.50 -5.32 -1.78
N VAL A 26 -6.13 -5.23 -2.95
CA VAL A 26 -5.62 -4.51 -4.12
C VAL A 26 -5.44 -3.02 -3.82
N PHE A 27 -6.42 -2.39 -3.16
CA PHE A 27 -6.33 -1.00 -2.73
C PHE A 27 -5.16 -0.78 -1.74
N SER A 28 -5.04 -1.67 -0.74
CA SER A 28 -3.99 -1.61 0.28
C SER A 28 -2.59 -1.75 -0.34
N PHE A 29 -2.40 -2.71 -1.24
CA PHE A 29 -1.14 -2.87 -1.97
C PHE A 29 -0.83 -1.67 -2.85
N THR A 30 -1.83 -1.14 -3.56
CA THR A 30 -1.65 0.04 -4.41
C THR A 30 -1.21 1.27 -3.59
N THR A 31 -1.81 1.47 -2.42
CA THR A 31 -1.42 2.56 -1.50
C THR A 31 0.01 2.38 -0.99
N LYS A 32 0.40 1.16 -0.61
CA LYS A 32 1.77 0.85 -0.18
C LYS A 32 2.80 1.06 -1.29
N ILE A 33 2.49 0.60 -2.51
CA ILE A 33 3.33 0.78 -3.70
C ILE A 33 3.59 2.27 -3.94
N LYS A 34 2.55 3.11 -3.99
CA LYS A 34 2.69 4.56 -4.19
C LYS A 34 3.64 5.20 -3.17
N ARG A 35 3.48 4.87 -1.88
CA ARG A 35 4.34 5.40 -0.80
C ARG A 35 5.80 4.94 -0.94
N LEU A 36 6.03 3.67 -1.23
CA LEU A 36 7.37 3.10 -1.41
C LEU A 36 8.06 3.65 -2.65
N THR A 37 7.32 3.88 -3.74
CA THR A 37 7.85 4.50 -4.95
C THR A 37 8.40 5.89 -4.65
N SER A 38 7.62 6.76 -3.99
CA SER A 38 8.10 8.10 -3.59
C SER A 38 9.28 8.05 -2.62
N HIS A 39 9.33 7.07 -1.70
CA HIS A 39 10.50 6.85 -0.83
C HIS A 39 11.77 6.53 -1.63
N LEU A 40 11.66 5.65 -2.63
CA LEU A 40 12.80 5.22 -3.45
C LEU A 40 13.28 6.29 -4.43
N GLU A 41 12.44 7.25 -4.80
CA GLU A 41 12.86 8.42 -5.58
C GLU A 41 13.91 9.25 -4.83
N LEU A 42 13.72 9.42 -3.52
CA LEU A 42 14.66 10.11 -2.62
C LEU A 42 15.85 9.19 -2.23
N HIS A 43 15.56 7.90 -1.98
CA HIS A 43 16.53 6.92 -1.49
C HIS A 43 16.88 5.86 -2.54
N LYS A 44 17.48 6.29 -3.67
CA LYS A 44 17.75 5.42 -4.84
C LYS A 44 18.66 4.20 -4.56
N LYS A 45 19.47 4.25 -3.49
CA LYS A 45 20.39 3.16 -3.09
C LYS A 45 19.77 2.18 -2.08
N ASP A 46 18.51 2.35 -1.70
CA ASP A 46 17.83 1.42 -0.80
C ASP A 46 17.33 0.16 -1.54
N PHE A 47 18.26 -0.76 -1.78
CA PHE A 47 17.98 -2.02 -2.47
C PHE A 47 17.10 -2.98 -1.66
N SER A 48 17.14 -2.87 -0.32
CA SER A 48 16.31 -3.67 0.58
C SER A 48 14.84 -3.33 0.42
N SER A 49 14.49 -2.04 0.42
CA SER A 49 13.12 -1.58 0.17
C SER A 49 12.68 -1.84 -1.27
N GLN A 50 13.56 -1.71 -2.27
CA GLN A 50 13.26 -2.06 -3.65
C GLN A 50 12.90 -3.54 -3.82
N ARG A 51 13.61 -4.45 -3.14
CA ARG A 51 13.26 -5.88 -3.10
C ARG A 51 11.90 -6.11 -2.45
N GLY A 52 11.60 -5.40 -1.36
CA GLY A 52 10.29 -5.44 -0.71
C GLY A 52 9.16 -4.99 -1.64
N LEU A 53 9.36 -3.88 -2.36
CA LEU A 53 8.41 -3.36 -3.34
C LEU A 53 8.11 -4.38 -4.44
N ARG A 54 9.14 -5.06 -5.00
CA ARG A 54 8.94 -6.12 -6.00
C ARG A 54 8.11 -7.28 -5.47
N LYS A 55 8.30 -7.68 -4.20
CA LYS A 55 7.47 -8.72 -3.57
C LYS A 55 6.00 -8.30 -3.45
N ILE A 56 5.73 -7.04 -3.07
CA ILE A 56 4.37 -6.50 -2.97
C ILE A 56 3.71 -6.48 -4.36
N LEU A 57 4.44 -6.04 -5.39
CA LEU A 57 3.95 -6.04 -6.77
C LEU A 57 3.56 -7.45 -7.23
N GLY A 58 4.42 -8.44 -6.97
CA GLY A 58 4.14 -9.85 -7.30
C GLY A 58 2.96 -10.43 -6.52
N LYS A 59 2.75 -10.04 -5.25
CA LYS A 59 1.56 -10.41 -4.49
C LYS A 59 0.29 -9.82 -5.11
N ARG A 60 0.31 -8.54 -5.48
CA ARG A 60 -0.84 -7.87 -6.11
C ARG A 60 -1.18 -8.45 -7.48
N GLN A 61 -0.18 -8.90 -8.25
CA GLN A 61 -0.40 -9.51 -9.57
C GLN A 61 -1.06 -10.90 -9.49
N ARG A 62 -0.95 -11.59 -8.36
CA ARG A 62 -1.51 -12.93 -8.13
C ARG A 62 -2.91 -12.90 -7.51
N LEU A 63 -3.31 -11.77 -6.94
CA LEU A 63 -4.69 -11.52 -6.50
C LEU A 63 -5.54 -11.17 -7.72
#